data_AF-A0A8T6G065-F1
#
_entry.id   AF-A0A8T6G065-F1
#
_cell.length_a   1.000
_cell.length_b   1.000
_cell.length_c   1.000
_cell.angle_alpha   90.00
_cell.angle_beta   90.00
_cell.angle_gamma   90.00
#
_symmetry.space_group_name_H-M   'P 1'
#
loop_
_entity.id
_entity.type
_entity.pdbx_description
1 polymer ?
#
loop_
_entity_poly.entity_id
_entity_poly.type
_entity_poly.pdbx_seq_one_letter_code
_entity_poly.pdbx_strand_id
1 'polypeptide(L)'
;ADALDTWGIKPDLLVIDGGKGQLNAVLEVLANLALHDIPVLGLAKQREEIFVPGESRPIELAERSEARKLLQRVRDEAHRFAITYHRTVRTKHTFGSLLDKVPGIGTKRKVALLQHFGSVDAIREAPVEALASAPKMNRSVAEKVKEHL
;
A
#
# COMPACT_ATOMS: atom_id res chain seq x y z
N ALA A 1 -13.05 -24.60 18.81
CA ALA A 1 -11.73 -24.57 18.18
C ALA A 1 -11.42 -23.11 17.93
N ASP A 2 -10.67 -22.51 18.86
CA ASP A 2 -10.37 -21.09 18.88
C ASP A 2 -9.74 -20.64 17.56
N ALA A 3 -10.22 -19.52 17.06
CA ALA A 3 -9.55 -18.75 16.02
C ALA A 3 -8.20 -18.32 16.60
N LEU A 4 -7.16 -19.10 16.30
CA LEU A 4 -5.78 -18.74 16.60
C LEU A 4 -5.55 -17.32 16.12
N ASP A 5 -5.07 -16.51 17.05
CA ASP A 5 -4.65 -15.13 16.87
C ASP A 5 -3.64 -15.07 15.72
N THR A 6 -4.14 -14.83 14.52
CA THR A 6 -3.48 -15.20 13.25
C THR A 6 -2.25 -14.34 12.99
N TRP A 7 -2.13 -13.25 13.74
CA TRP A 7 -1.04 -12.28 13.72
C TRP A 7 0.18 -12.71 14.54
N GLY A 8 0.06 -13.74 15.37
CA GLY A 8 1.18 -14.37 16.08
C GLY A 8 1.82 -15.54 15.32
N ILE A 9 1.27 -15.93 14.17
CA ILE A 9 1.75 -17.07 13.39
C ILE A 9 2.93 -16.64 12.52
N LYS A 10 4.07 -17.26 12.78
CA LYS A 10 5.27 -17.13 11.97
C LYS A 10 5.03 -17.75 10.59
N PRO A 11 5.40 -17.07 9.49
CA PRO A 11 5.23 -17.64 8.16
C PRO A 11 6.19 -18.81 7.94
N ASP A 12 5.73 -19.83 7.20
CA ASP A 12 6.58 -20.95 6.76
C ASP A 12 7.58 -20.54 5.66
N LEU A 13 7.30 -19.43 4.96
CA LEU A 13 8.16 -18.87 3.93
C LEU A 13 7.90 -17.37 3.78
N LEU A 14 8.98 -16.59 3.73
CA LEU A 14 8.94 -15.18 3.39
C LEU A 14 9.41 -14.97 1.94
N VAL A 15 8.56 -14.34 1.12
CA VAL A 15 8.85 -14.02 -0.28
C VAL A 15 9.04 -12.51 -0.41
N ILE A 16 10.20 -12.09 -0.89
CA ILE A 16 10.55 -10.68 -1.10
C ILE A 16 10.39 -10.32 -2.57
N ASP A 17 9.60 -9.28 -2.87
CA ASP A 17 9.51 -8.68 -4.22
C ASP A 17 10.80 -7.90 -4.52
N GLY A 18 11.84 -8.66 -4.90
CA GLY A 18 13.17 -8.12 -5.02
C GLY A 18 14.28 -9.12 -5.31
N GLY A 19 15.38 -8.61 -5.86
CA GLY A 19 16.57 -9.40 -6.17
C GLY A 19 17.49 -9.60 -4.96
N LYS A 20 18.71 -10.12 -5.23
CA LYS A 20 19.72 -10.45 -4.22
C LYS A 20 20.02 -9.35 -3.20
N GLY A 21 20.08 -8.08 -3.63
CA GLY A 21 20.34 -6.96 -2.72
C GLY A 21 19.24 -6.77 -1.67
N GLN A 22 17.98 -6.84 -2.08
CA GLN A 22 16.83 -6.73 -1.17
C GLN A 22 16.73 -7.95 -0.24
N LEU A 23 17.00 -9.15 -0.77
CA LEU A 23 17.07 -10.38 0.04
C LEU A 23 18.11 -10.23 1.16
N ASN A 24 19.32 -9.79 0.85
CA ASN A 24 20.37 -9.61 1.85
C ASN A 24 19.98 -8.61 2.96
N ALA A 25 19.37 -7.48 2.57
CA ALA A 25 18.89 -6.50 3.55
C ALA A 25 17.83 -7.09 4.49
N VAL A 26 16.92 -7.92 3.97
CA VAL A 26 15.91 -8.62 4.79
C VAL A 26 16.55 -9.63 5.73
N LEU A 27 17.56 -10.39 5.26
CA LEU A 27 18.27 -11.35 6.10
C LEU A 27 18.95 -10.68 7.29
N GLU A 28 19.57 -9.52 7.08
CA GLU A 28 20.17 -8.73 8.17
C GLU A 28 19.10 -8.31 9.21
N VAL A 29 17.93 -7.87 8.76
CA VAL A 29 16.81 -7.51 9.65
C VAL A 29 16.31 -8.73 10.43
N LEU A 30 16.11 -9.87 9.78
CA LEU A 30 15.65 -11.09 10.44
C LEU A 30 16.66 -11.60 11.46
N ALA A 31 17.96 -11.53 11.16
CA ALA A 31 19.02 -11.86 12.09
C ALA A 31 18.97 -10.98 13.35
N ASN A 32 18.79 -9.66 13.18
CA ASN A 32 18.66 -8.72 14.29
C ASN A 32 17.41 -8.95 15.15
N LEU A 33 16.35 -9.51 14.55
CA LEU A 33 15.12 -9.89 15.26
C LEU A 33 15.14 -11.33 15.81
N ALA A 34 16.26 -12.03 15.68
CA ALA A 34 16.40 -13.45 16.03
C ALA A 34 15.39 -14.39 15.32
N LEU A 35 14.95 -14.03 14.10
CA LEU A 35 14.02 -14.78 13.25
C LEU A 35 14.74 -15.51 12.10
N HIS A 36 15.89 -16.10 12.39
CA HIS A 36 16.79 -16.72 11.41
C HIS A 36 16.26 -18.06 10.84
N ASP A 37 15.27 -18.65 11.48
CA ASP A 37 14.63 -19.91 11.13
C ASP A 37 13.46 -19.75 10.15
N ILE A 38 13.07 -18.52 9.78
CA ILE A 38 12.12 -18.30 8.68
C ILE A 38 12.86 -18.49 7.35
N PRO A 39 12.45 -19.43 6.49
CA PRO A 39 12.96 -19.51 5.13
C PRO A 39 12.62 -18.23 4.36
N VAL A 40 13.58 -17.69 3.61
CA VAL A 40 13.39 -16.46 2.82
C VAL A 40 13.87 -16.67 1.40
N LEU A 41 13.12 -16.16 0.44
CA LEU A 41 13.57 -16.03 -0.94
C LEU A 41 13.27 -14.64 -1.50
N GLY A 42 14.09 -14.20 -2.45
CA GLY A 42 13.84 -13.02 -3.28
C GLY A 42 13.31 -13.44 -4.64
N LEU A 43 12.33 -12.73 -5.19
CA LEU A 43 11.78 -12.95 -6.52
C LEU A 43 11.99 -11.71 -7.39
N ALA A 44 12.84 -11.81 -8.42
CA ALA A 44 13.11 -10.69 -9.31
C ALA A 44 12.16 -10.65 -10.52
N LYS A 45 11.64 -9.46 -10.80
CA LYS A 45 10.55 -9.22 -11.77
C LYS A 45 10.85 -9.59 -13.23
N GLN A 46 12.10 -9.50 -13.68
CA GLN A 46 12.42 -9.64 -15.11
C GLN A 46 12.26 -11.08 -15.63
N ARG A 47 12.60 -12.08 -14.81
CA ARG A 47 12.62 -13.50 -15.23
C ARG A 47 11.99 -14.45 -14.22
N GLU A 48 11.39 -13.93 -13.14
CA GLU A 48 11.00 -14.73 -11.97
C GLU A 48 12.18 -15.53 -11.41
N GLU A 49 13.38 -14.94 -11.46
CA GLU A 49 14.56 -15.51 -10.86
C GLU A 49 14.39 -15.54 -9.35
N ILE A 50 14.56 -16.73 -8.78
CA ILE A 50 14.44 -16.96 -7.34
C ILE A 50 15.84 -16.90 -6.75
N PHE A 51 16.05 -15.93 -5.87
CA PHE A 51 17.28 -15.79 -5.10
C PHE A 51 17.09 -16.46 -3.74
N VAL A 52 18.01 -17.34 -3.39
CA VAL A 52 18.01 -18.07 -2.11
C VAL A 52 19.28 -17.67 -1.34
N PRO A 53 19.21 -17.51 0.00
CA PRO A 53 20.38 -17.23 0.82
C PRO A 53 21.47 -18.30 0.64
N GLY A 54 22.73 -17.86 0.54
CA GLY A 54 23.88 -18.77 0.36
C GLY A 54 24.12 -19.19 -1.10
N GLU A 55 23.16 -19.01 -2.00
CA GLU A 55 23.32 -19.38 -3.41
C GLU A 55 23.92 -18.26 -4.26
N SER A 56 24.86 -18.63 -5.11
CA SER A 56 25.55 -17.68 -5.99
C SER A 56 24.73 -17.33 -7.23
N ARG A 57 23.94 -18.30 -7.74
CA ARG A 57 23.10 -18.18 -8.93
C ARG A 57 21.62 -18.27 -8.56
N PRO A 58 20.74 -17.53 -9.25
CA PRO A 58 19.31 -17.69 -9.04
C PRO A 58 18.82 -19.05 -9.54
N ILE A 59 17.73 -19.53 -8.95
CA ILE A 59 16.96 -20.64 -9.47
C ILE A 59 16.00 -20.08 -10.53
N GLU A 60 16.07 -20.65 -11.72
CA GLU A 60 15.15 -20.33 -12.82
C GLU A 60 14.09 -21.43 -12.92
N LEU A 61 12.83 -21.02 -12.93
CA LEU A 61 11.71 -21.94 -13.16
C LEU A 61 11.30 -21.91 -14.64
N ALA A 62 11.00 -23.10 -15.18
CA ALA A 62 10.47 -23.24 -16.53
C ALA A 62 9.21 -22.36 -16.71
N GLU A 63 9.09 -21.71 -17.86
CA GLU A 63 8.02 -20.74 -18.15
C GLU A 63 6.61 -21.30 -17.95
N ARG A 64 6.42 -22.60 -18.24
CA ARG A 64 5.12 -23.27 -18.13
C ARG A 64 4.88 -23.94 -16.78
N SER A 65 5.81 -23.82 -15.83
CA SER A 65 5.67 -24.48 -14.52
C SER A 65 4.60 -23.81 -13.65
N GLU A 66 3.81 -24.61 -12.95
CA GLU A 66 2.80 -24.11 -12.01
C GLU A 66 3.42 -23.38 -10.81
N ALA A 67 4.62 -23.80 -10.37
CA ALA A 67 5.36 -23.11 -9.32
C ALA A 67 5.69 -21.66 -9.68
N ARG A 68 6.11 -21.41 -10.94
CA ARG A 68 6.38 -20.05 -11.43
C ARG A 68 5.12 -19.21 -11.44
N LYS A 69 4.00 -19.75 -11.93
CA LYS A 69 2.71 -19.05 -11.95
C LYS A 69 2.22 -18.70 -10.55
N LEU A 70 2.45 -19.59 -9.57
CA LEU A 70 2.11 -19.32 -8.18
C LEU A 70 2.92 -18.16 -7.61
N LEU A 71 4.25 -18.18 -7.77
CA LEU A 71 5.13 -17.11 -7.31
C LEU A 71 4.81 -15.76 -7.97
N GLN A 72 4.48 -15.77 -9.26
CA GLN A 72 3.99 -14.59 -9.98
C GLN A 72 2.73 -14.02 -9.33
N ARG A 73 1.72 -14.85 -9.03
CA ARG A 73 0.49 -14.39 -8.39
C ARG A 73 0.73 -13.79 -7.00
N VAL A 74 1.60 -14.41 -6.20
CA VAL A 74 1.98 -13.91 -4.86
C VAL A 74 2.63 -12.53 -4.99
N ARG A 75 3.58 -12.38 -5.91
CA ARG A 75 4.24 -11.09 -6.16
C ARG A 75 3.27 -10.03 -6.68
N ASP A 76 2.43 -10.39 -7.64
CA ASP A 76 1.48 -9.46 -8.25
C ASP A 76 0.48 -8.96 -7.19
N GLU A 77 0.09 -9.81 -6.23
CA GLU A 77 -0.75 -9.42 -5.10
C GLU A 77 -0.01 -8.51 -4.10
N ALA A 78 1.24 -8.81 -3.77
CA ALA A 78 2.07 -7.94 -2.94
C ALA A 78 2.27 -6.56 -3.59
N HIS A 79 2.54 -6.54 -4.90
CA HIS A 79 2.72 -5.33 -5.68
C HIS A 79 1.42 -4.52 -5.78
N ARG A 80 0.29 -5.19 -6.06
CA ARG A 80 -1.05 -4.57 -6.09
C ARG A 80 -1.36 -3.94 -4.73
N PHE A 81 -1.13 -4.66 -3.64
CA PHE A 81 -1.35 -4.16 -2.29
C PHE A 81 -0.50 -2.92 -1.99
N ALA A 82 0.81 -2.99 -2.26
CA ALA A 82 1.74 -1.88 -2.04
C ALA A 82 1.37 -0.63 -2.86
N ILE A 83 1.10 -0.78 -4.16
CA ILE A 83 0.67 0.33 -5.03
C ILE A 83 -0.64 0.93 -4.51
N THR A 84 -1.62 0.10 -4.17
CA THR A 84 -2.93 0.57 -3.68
C THR A 84 -2.74 1.39 -2.41
N TYR A 85 -1.97 0.87 -1.44
CA TYR A 85 -1.67 1.56 -0.20
C TYR A 85 -0.94 2.89 -0.42
N HIS A 86 0.12 2.90 -1.23
CA HIS A 86 0.85 4.13 -1.54
C HIS A 86 0.00 5.15 -2.28
N ARG A 87 -0.90 4.71 -3.19
CA ARG A 87 -1.88 5.60 -3.83
C ARG A 87 -2.79 6.22 -2.78
N THR A 88 -3.35 5.43 -1.86
CA THR A 88 -4.20 5.94 -0.77
C THR A 88 -3.46 6.94 0.11
N VAL A 89 -2.23 6.62 0.55
CA VAL A 89 -1.41 7.51 1.39
C VAL A 89 -1.06 8.80 0.65
N ARG A 90 -0.65 8.71 -0.61
CA ARG A 90 -0.31 9.88 -1.45
C ARG A 90 -1.52 10.76 -1.71
N THR A 91 -2.69 10.18 -1.96
CA THR A 91 -3.94 10.93 -2.11
C THR A 91 -4.27 11.67 -0.82
N LYS A 92 -4.13 11.03 0.36
CA LYS A 92 -4.32 11.71 1.65
C LYS A 92 -3.33 12.86 1.85
N HIS A 93 -2.05 12.67 1.54
CA HIS A 93 -1.00 13.67 1.75
C HIS A 93 -1.12 14.88 0.81
N THR A 94 -1.31 14.63 -0.50
CA THR A 94 -1.53 15.69 -1.51
C THR A 94 -2.78 16.52 -1.21
N PHE A 95 -3.77 15.92 -0.54
CA PHE A 95 -5.01 16.62 -0.25
C PHE A 95 -5.00 17.44 1.02
N GLY A 96 -4.17 17.06 2.00
CA GLY A 96 -3.78 17.98 3.07
C GLY A 96 -3.38 19.31 2.43
N SER A 97 -2.44 19.27 1.48
CA SER A 97 -1.89 20.48 0.85
C SER A 97 -2.81 21.20 -0.15
N LEU A 98 -3.71 20.50 -0.86
CA LEU A 98 -4.69 21.17 -1.75
C LEU A 98 -5.80 21.86 -0.97
N LEU A 99 -6.40 21.17 0.01
CA LEU A 99 -7.39 21.81 0.87
C LEU A 99 -6.76 22.89 1.74
N ASP A 100 -5.48 22.77 2.14
CA ASP A 100 -4.78 23.84 2.87
C ASP A 100 -4.76 25.18 2.14
N LYS A 101 -4.90 25.19 0.81
CA LYS A 101 -4.97 26.42 0.02
C LYS A 101 -6.35 27.06 0.01
N VAL A 102 -7.41 26.36 0.43
CA VAL A 102 -8.79 26.86 0.37
C VAL A 102 -9.05 27.79 1.57
N PRO A 103 -9.33 29.08 1.34
CA PRO A 103 -9.56 30.02 2.44
C PRO A 103 -10.77 29.61 3.30
N GLY A 104 -10.55 29.43 4.60
CA GLY A 104 -11.60 29.08 5.55
C GLY A 104 -11.84 27.57 5.74
N ILE A 105 -10.99 26.70 5.17
CA ILE A 105 -10.99 25.28 5.49
C ILE A 105 -9.88 24.93 6.50
N GLY A 106 -10.29 24.69 7.74
CA GLY A 106 -9.39 24.19 8.79
C GLY A 106 -9.41 22.65 8.85
N THR A 107 -8.49 22.07 9.64
CA THR A 107 -8.32 20.62 9.83
C THR A 107 -9.64 19.87 10.10
N LYS A 108 -10.54 20.44 10.91
CA LYS A 108 -11.83 19.83 11.25
C LYS A 108 -12.75 19.64 10.03
N ARG A 109 -12.77 20.59 9.10
CA ARG A 109 -13.58 20.52 7.87
C ARG A 109 -12.97 19.58 6.84
N LYS A 110 -11.63 19.58 6.72
CA LYS A 110 -10.89 18.65 5.85
C LYS A 110 -11.17 17.20 6.21
N VAL A 111 -11.06 16.88 7.51
CA VAL A 111 -11.34 15.52 8.02
C VAL A 111 -12.81 15.14 7.78
N ALA A 112 -13.75 16.06 8.02
CA ALA A 112 -15.17 15.79 7.79
C ALA A 112 -15.49 15.50 6.32
N LEU A 113 -14.95 16.27 5.37
CA LEU A 113 -15.10 16.00 3.94
C LEU A 113 -14.50 14.65 3.54
N LEU A 114 -13.29 14.34 3.99
CA LEU A 114 -12.64 13.07 3.68
C LEU A 114 -13.39 11.87 4.25
N GLN A 115 -13.94 11.99 5.47
CA GLN A 115 -14.76 10.94 6.06
C GLN A 115 -16.10 10.77 5.35
N HIS A 116 -16.70 11.87 4.88
CA HIS A 116 -18.00 11.84 4.22
C HIS A 116 -17.94 11.28 2.79
N PHE A 117 -16.94 11.69 2.01
CA PHE A 117 -16.83 11.34 0.59
C PHE A 117 -15.83 10.20 0.32
N GLY A 118 -15.01 9.82 1.30
CA GLY A 118 -14.06 8.71 1.23
C GLY A 118 -12.80 8.99 0.40
N SER A 119 -12.90 9.81 -0.66
CA SER A 119 -11.77 10.18 -1.51
C SER A 119 -11.85 11.62 -1.99
N VAL A 120 -10.70 12.12 -2.43
CA VAL A 120 -10.52 13.44 -3.03
C VAL A 120 -11.26 13.59 -4.33
N ASP A 121 -11.16 12.57 -5.19
CA ASP A 121 -11.82 12.57 -6.49
C ASP A 121 -13.34 12.64 -6.27
N ALA A 122 -13.87 11.93 -5.27
CA ALA A 122 -15.27 12.05 -4.88
C ALA A 122 -15.65 13.47 -4.39
N ILE A 123 -14.76 14.18 -3.66
CA ILE A 123 -14.98 15.58 -3.24
C ILE A 123 -14.96 16.52 -4.45
N ARG A 124 -14.02 16.32 -5.39
CA ARG A 124 -13.94 17.11 -6.62
C ARG A 124 -15.18 16.93 -7.49
N GLU A 125 -15.67 15.71 -7.64
CA GLU A 125 -16.86 15.43 -8.45
C GLU A 125 -18.16 15.83 -7.77
N ALA A 126 -18.20 15.87 -6.43
CA ALA A 126 -19.41 16.21 -5.68
C ALA A 126 -19.96 17.61 -6.02
N PRO A 127 -21.29 17.77 -6.11
CA PRO A 127 -21.92 19.09 -6.25
C PRO A 127 -21.75 19.90 -4.96
N VAL A 128 -21.84 21.23 -5.08
CA VAL A 128 -21.67 22.16 -3.95
C VAL A 128 -22.65 21.85 -2.82
N GLU A 129 -23.86 21.44 -3.16
CA GLU A 129 -24.92 21.05 -2.22
C GLU A 129 -24.50 19.85 -1.37
N ALA A 130 -23.87 18.85 -1.97
CA ALA A 130 -23.35 17.70 -1.24
C ALA A 130 -22.15 18.10 -0.39
N LEU A 131 -21.25 18.93 -0.90
CA LEU A 131 -20.12 19.44 -0.10
C LEU A 131 -20.58 20.23 1.13
N ALA A 132 -21.68 20.98 0.99
CA ALA A 132 -22.28 21.74 2.09
C ALA A 132 -23.00 20.86 3.12
N SER A 133 -23.45 19.66 2.74
CA SER A 133 -24.14 18.73 3.65
C SER A 133 -23.18 17.94 4.55
N ALA A 134 -21.88 17.92 4.23
CA ALA A 134 -20.88 17.26 5.05
C ALA A 134 -20.76 17.92 6.45
N PRO A 135 -20.43 17.15 7.50
CA PRO A 135 -20.38 17.67 8.87
C PRO A 135 -19.46 18.89 9.00
N LYS A 136 -19.94 19.93 9.70
CA LYS A 136 -19.18 21.19 9.96
C LYS A 136 -18.90 22.04 8.71
N MET A 137 -19.45 21.68 7.55
CA MET A 137 -19.39 22.49 6.33
C MET A 137 -20.51 23.54 6.31
N ASN A 138 -20.31 24.57 5.50
CA ASN A 138 -21.34 25.53 5.14
C ASN A 138 -21.24 25.82 3.64
N ARG A 139 -22.28 26.44 3.07
CA ARG A 139 -22.36 26.67 1.63
C ARG A 139 -21.19 27.52 1.10
N SER A 140 -20.86 28.61 1.79
CA SER A 140 -19.76 29.51 1.38
C SER A 140 -18.41 28.80 1.29
N VAL A 141 -18.11 27.88 2.22
CA VAL A 141 -16.84 27.13 2.19
C VAL A 141 -16.90 26.00 1.16
N ALA A 142 -18.06 25.36 0.97
CA ALA A 142 -18.26 24.37 -0.08
C ALA A 142 -18.04 24.94 -1.48
N GLU A 143 -18.52 26.16 -1.75
CA GLU A 143 -18.29 26.89 -3.00
C GLU A 143 -16.79 27.14 -3.23
N LYS A 144 -16.08 27.62 -2.20
CA LYS A 144 -14.62 27.82 -2.28
C LYS A 144 -13.87 26.51 -2.53
N VAL A 145 -14.28 25.42 -1.89
CA VAL A 145 -13.69 24.09 -2.14
C VAL A 145 -13.88 23.70 -3.60
N LYS A 146 -15.06 23.92 -4.17
CA LYS A 146 -15.34 23.59 -5.58
C LYS A 146 -14.56 24.47 -6.57
N GLU A 147 -14.32 25.72 -6.21
CA GLU A 147 -13.53 26.65 -7.03
C GLU A 147 -12.03 26.31 -7.05
N HIS A 148 -11.50 25.73 -5.97
CA HIS A 148 -10.07 25.50 -5.78
C HIS A 148 -9.59 24.06 -6.08
N LEU A 149 -10.51 23.12 -6.36
CA LEU A 149 -10.21 21.69 -6.58
C LEU A 149 -10.46 21.24 -8.02
#